data_AF-A0A7V9PND2-F1
#
_entry.id   AF-A0A7V9PND2-F1
#
_cell.length_a   1.000
_cell.length_b   1.000
_cell.length_c   1.000
_cell.angle_alpha   90.00
_cell.angle_beta   90.00
_cell.angle_gamma   90.00
#
_symmetry.space_group_name_H-M   'P 1'
#
loop_
_entity.id
_entity.type
_entity.pdbx_description
1 polymer ?
#
loop_
_entity_poly.entity_id
_entity_poly.type
_entity_poly.pdbx_seq_one_letter_code
_entity_poly.pdbx_strand_id
1 'polypeptide(L)' 'MALTVGAAPLTAADVAGFARAPGTVRLDRGAAARIEASWLLAEELAGRRALYGRTTGVGANLTAATGAVGAEHALRVLR' A
#
# COMPACT_ATOMS: atom_id res chain seq x y z
N MET A 1 5.04 7.76 -23.11
CA MET A 1 4.67 8.73 -22.04
C MET A 1 5.24 8.26 -20.72
N ALA A 2 5.60 9.16 -19.80
CA ALA A 2 5.99 8.79 -18.44
C ALA A 2 5.00 9.36 -17.43
N LEU A 3 4.46 8.53 -16.53
CA LEU A 3 3.60 8.95 -15.42
C LEU A 3 4.43 8.99 -14.13
N THR A 4 4.51 10.15 -13.48
CA THR A 4 5.24 10.28 -12.21
C THR A 4 4.27 10.24 -11.03
N VAL A 5 4.47 9.28 -10.13
CA VAL A 5 3.63 9.06 -8.95
C VAL A 5 4.32 9.64 -7.71
N GLY A 6 3.57 10.39 -6.91
CA GLY A 6 4.03 10.92 -5.62
C GLY A 6 4.59 12.34 -5.65
N ALA A 7 4.68 13.00 -6.82
CA ALA A 7 5.03 14.42 -6.91
C ALA A 7 3.82 15.32 -6.64
N ALA A 8 2.65 14.92 -7.13
CA ALA A 8 1.36 15.56 -6.95
C ALA A 8 0.23 14.51 -6.99
N PRO A 9 -0.99 14.82 -6.54
CA PRO A 9 -2.15 13.96 -6.74
C PRO A 9 -2.37 13.68 -8.23
N LEU A 10 -2.65 12.42 -8.57
CA LEU A 10 -3.04 12.05 -9.93
C LEU A 10 -4.48 12.48 -10.19
N THR A 11 -4.74 12.98 -11.40
CA THR A 11 -6.10 13.23 -11.87
C THR A 11 -6.66 12.00 -12.59
N ALA A 12 -7.99 11.93 -12.73
CA ALA A 12 -8.62 10.91 -13.55
C ALA A 12 -8.16 10.98 -15.02
N ALA A 13 -7.84 12.18 -15.51
CA ALA A 13 -7.32 12.39 -16.86
C ALA A 13 -5.92 11.77 -17.05
N ASP A 14 -5.03 11.91 -16.06
CA ASP A 14 -3.69 11.30 -16.10
C ASP A 14 -3.79 9.77 -16.18
N VAL A 15 -4.65 9.19 -15.33
CA VAL A 15 -4.87 7.74 -15.27
C VAL A 15 -5.49 7.24 -16.57
N ALA A 16 -6.55 7.89 -17.08
CA ALA A 16 -7.21 7.48 -18.31
C ALA A 16 -6.31 7.65 -19.54
N GLY A 17 -5.49 8.71 -19.57
CA GLY A 17 -4.49 8.94 -20.61
C GLY A 17 -3.44 7.84 -20.62
N PHE A 18 -2.89 7.50 -19.46
CA PHE A 18 -1.91 6.42 -19.33
C PHE A 18 -2.51 5.04 -19.66
N ALA A 19 -3.75 4.77 -19.26
CA ALA A 19 -4.42 3.50 -19.56
C ALA A 19 -4.65 3.29 -21.06
N ARG A 20 -4.94 4.37 -21.82
CA ARG A 20 -5.12 4.30 -23.28
C ARG A 20 -3.81 4.11 -24.04
N ALA A 21 -2.72 4.69 -23.55
CA ALA A 21 -1.40 4.59 -24.17
C ALA A 21 -0.33 4.36 -23.10
N PRO A 22 -0.16 3.10 -22.64
CA PRO A 22 0.75 2.79 -21.57
C PRO A 22 2.19 3.18 -21.89
N GLY A 23 2.92 3.60 -20.86
CA GLY A 23 4.34 3.90 -20.95
C GLY A 23 5.03 3.56 -19.64
N THR A 24 6.03 4.35 -19.26
CA THR A 24 6.78 4.10 -18.03
C THR A 24 6.14 4.78 -16.83
N VAL A 25 6.05 4.08 -15.70
CA VAL A 25 5.74 4.70 -14.41
C VAL A 25 7.03 5.01 -13.67
N ARG A 26 7.13 6.21 -13.10
CA ARG A 26 8.27 6.64 -12.28
C ARG A 26 7.77 7.09 -10.92
N LEU A 27 8.59 6.89 -9.89
CA LEU A 27 8.38 7.50 -8.59
C LEU A 27 9.01 8.89 -8.57
N ASP A 28 8.36 9.82 -7.88
CA ASP A 28 8.98 11.07 -7.47
C ASP A 28 10.26 10.81 -6.66
N ARG A 29 11.24 11.71 -6.75
CA ARG A 29 12.56 11.55 -6.11
C ARG A 29 12.44 11.38 -4.59
N GLY A 30 11.46 12.03 -3.94
CA GLY A 30 11.23 11.92 -2.51
C GLY A 30 10.30 10.76 -2.10
N ALA A 31 9.66 10.09 -3.06
CA ALA A 31 8.65 9.07 -2.75
C ALA A 31 9.26 7.84 -2.08
N ALA A 32 10.45 7.41 -2.49
CA ALA A 32 11.11 6.23 -1.92
C ALA A 32 11.31 6.37 -0.40
N ALA A 33 11.85 7.51 0.05
CA ALA A 33 12.06 7.78 1.47
C ALA A 33 10.73 7.82 2.26
N ARG A 34 9.67 8.38 1.68
CA ARG A 34 8.33 8.40 2.31
C ARG A 34 7.72 7.00 2.41
N ILE A 35 7.90 6.17 1.38
CA ILE A 35 7.45 4.78 1.37
C ILE A 35 8.15 4.00 2.49
N GLU A 36 9.47 4.11 2.59
CA GLU A 36 10.26 3.44 3.61
C GLU A 36 9.86 3.88 5.02
N ALA A 37 9.77 5.19 5.28
CA ALA A 37 9.35 5.71 6.57
C ALA A 37 7.94 5.24 6.96
N SER A 38 7.01 5.19 6.01
CA SER A 38 5.65 4.68 6.24
C SER A 38 5.63 3.18 6.54
N TRP A 39 6.48 2.41 5.87
CA TRP A 39 6.61 0.98 6.10
C TRP A 39 7.16 0.68 7.50
N LEU A 40 8.25 1.36 7.90
CA LEU A 40 8.83 1.23 9.24
C LEU A 40 7.83 1.59 10.35
N LEU A 41 7.10 2.69 10.18
CA LEU A 41 6.06 3.09 11.13
C LEU A 41 4.96 2.02 11.24
N ALA A 42 4.55 1.43 10.12
CA ALA A 42 3.51 0.41 10.12
C ALA A 42 3.97 -0.88 10.81
N GLU A 43 5.24 -1.26 10.68
CA GLU A 43 5.84 -2.37 11.43
C GLU A 43 5.88 -2.08 12.94
N GLU A 44 6.33 -0.88 13.34
CA GLU A 44 6.34 -0.47 14.74
C GLU A 44 4.92 -0.53 15.35
N LEU A 45 3.94 0.04 14.65
CA LEU A 45 2.55 0.06 15.11
C LEU A 45 1.94 -1.34 15.21
N ALA A 46 2.33 -2.26 14.32
CA ALA A 46 1.86 -3.64 14.35
C ALA A 46 2.32 -4.39 15.62
N GLY A 47 3.50 -4.04 16.16
CA GLY A 47 3.99 -4.58 17.42
C GLY A 47 3.31 -3.98 18.67
N ARG A 48 2.59 -2.86 18.53
CA ARG A 48 2.06 -2.09 19.66
C ARG A 48 0.54 -2.15 19.78
N ARG A 49 -0.20 -2.38 18.69
CA ARG A 49 -1.66 -2.38 18.68
C ARG A 49 -2.26 -3.24 17.57
N ALA A 50 -3.55 -3.52 17.70
CA ALA A 50 -4.36 -4.11 16.64
C ALA A 50 -4.47 -3.17 15.43
N LEU A 51 -4.20 -3.69 14.23
CA LEU A 51 -4.25 -2.98 12.95
C LEU A 51 -5.05 -3.79 11.94
N TYR A 52 -6.09 -3.16 11.38
CA TYR A 52 -6.99 -3.76 10.39
C TYR A 52 -6.23 -4.33 9.18
N GLY A 53 -6.47 -5.62 8.89
CA GLY A 53 -5.85 -6.33 7.77
C GLY A 53 -4.34 -6.56 7.89
N ARG A 54 -3.74 -6.24 9.05
CA ARG A 54 -2.32 -6.50 9.33
C ARG A 54 -2.13 -7.42 10.52
N THR A 55 -2.71 -7.08 11.67
CA THR A 55 -2.73 -7.92 12.88
C THR A 55 -4.13 -8.40 13.24
N THR A 56 -5.15 -7.90 12.54
CA THR A 56 -6.52 -8.43 12.55
C THR A 56 -6.95 -8.87 11.16
N GLY A 57 -8.05 -9.64 11.09
CA GLY A 57 -8.67 -10.03 9.84
C GLY A 57 -9.21 -8.83 9.05
N VAL A 58 -9.80 -9.13 7.89
CA VAL A 58 -10.44 -8.16 7.01
C VAL A 58 -11.95 -8.41 6.91
N GLY A 59 -12.72 -7.39 6.50
CA GLY A 59 -14.17 -7.48 6.29
C GLY A 59 -14.92 -7.85 7.57
N ALA A 60 -15.77 -8.88 7.51
CA ALA A 60 -16.53 -9.37 8.66
C ALA A 60 -15.65 -9.82 9.84
N ASN A 61 -14.35 -10.09 9.60
CA ASN A 61 -13.40 -10.57 10.60
C ASN A 61 -12.48 -9.45 11.14
N LEU A 62 -12.87 -8.18 11.03
CA LEU A 62 -12.02 -7.02 11.33
C LEU A 62 -11.46 -6.96 12.77
N THR A 63 -12.09 -7.64 13.72
CA THR A 63 -11.65 -7.71 15.13
C THR A 63 -10.93 -9.00 15.48
N ALA A 64 -10.96 -10.01 14.61
CA ALA A 64 -10.32 -11.30 14.86
C ALA A 64 -8.81 -11.15 14.72
N ALA A 65 -8.05 -11.54 15.76
CA ALA A 65 -6.60 -11.58 15.68
C ALA A 65 -6.16 -12.63 14.64
N THR A 66 -5.20 -12.30 13.79
CA THR A 66 -4.77 -13.20 12.71
C THR A 66 -3.83 -14.29 13.20
N GLY A 67 -3.17 -14.10 14.35
CA GLY A 67 -2.14 -14.96 14.92
C GLY A 67 -0.86 -15.09 14.06
N ALA A 68 -0.94 -14.69 12.79
CA ALA A 68 0.12 -14.65 11.81
C ALA A 68 0.54 -13.20 11.60
N VAL A 69 1.83 -12.93 11.82
CA VAL A 69 2.43 -11.63 11.53
C VAL A 69 3.00 -11.67 10.11
N GLY A 70 2.73 -10.63 9.32
CA GLY A 70 3.43 -10.40 8.05
C GLY A 70 2.81 -11.06 6.82
N ALA A 71 3.67 -11.41 5.85
CA ALA A 71 3.30 -11.67 4.46
C ALA A 71 2.32 -12.84 4.26
N GLU A 72 2.33 -13.86 5.12
CA GLU A 72 1.42 -15.00 5.00
C GLU A 72 -0.06 -14.62 5.17
N HIS A 73 -0.37 -13.71 6.10
CA HIS A 73 -1.73 -13.21 6.24
C HIS A 73 -2.15 -12.42 5.00
N ALA A 74 -1.29 -11.53 4.51
CA ALA A 74 -1.54 -10.75 3.30
C ALA A 74 -1.77 -11.65 2.07
N LEU A 75 -0.98 -12.71 1.90
CA LEU A 75 -1.14 -13.65 0.80
C LEU A 75 -2.44 -14.45 0.88
N ARG A 76 -2.96 -14.73 2.08
CA ARG A 76 -4.29 -15.37 2.22
C ARG A 76 -5.42 -14.47 1.75
N VAL A 77 -5.29 -13.15 1.83
CA VAL A 77 -6.29 -12.19 1.35
C VAL A 77 -6.28 -12.08 -0.18
N LEU A 78 -5.13 -12.32 -0.82
CA LEU A 78 -4.97 -12.22 -2.27
C LEU A 78 -5.33 -13.50 -3.04
N ARG A 79 -5.68 -14.58 -2.34
CA ARG A 79 -6.11 -15.87 -2.92
C ARG A 79 -7.62 -15.94 -2.97
#